data_AF-A0A920K621-F1
#
_entry.id   AF-A0A920K621-F1
#
_cell.length_a   1.000
_cell.length_b   1.000
_cell.length_c   1.000
_cell.angle_alpha   90.00
_cell.angle_beta   90.00
_cell.angle_gamma   90.00
#
_symmetry.space_group_name_H-M   'P 1'
#
loop_
_entity.id
_entity.type
_entity.pdbx_description
1 polymer ?
#
loop_
_entity_poly.entity_id
_entity_poly.type
_entity_poly.pdbx_seq_one_letter_code
_entity_poly.pdbx_strand_id
1 'polypeptide(L)'
;MNRSFIFVISLLLTSLGWSQQALSLTDAVSEGLQNNRAMVNANYDIQIARERQWETIASGLPQISASAAYNKDLEQRTSIVPGAYFGGSPGEYFPFNLALNKVLMHPHA
;
A
#
# COMPACT_ATOMS: atom_id res chain seq x y z
N MET A 1 37.15 -14.05 -52.07
CA MET A 1 35.83 -14.54 -51.61
C MET A 1 34.85 -14.42 -52.76
N ASN A 2 34.27 -15.53 -53.19
CA ASN A 2 33.68 -15.66 -54.52
C ASN A 2 32.25 -15.12 -54.47
N ARG A 3 31.93 -14.10 -55.29
CA ARG A 3 30.65 -13.37 -55.24
C ARG A 3 29.44 -14.29 -55.42
N SER A 4 29.61 -15.36 -56.20
CA SER A 4 28.61 -16.41 -56.41
C SER A 4 28.25 -17.17 -55.12
N PHE A 5 29.16 -17.25 -54.16
CA PHE A 5 28.92 -17.93 -52.88
C PHE A 5 27.90 -17.18 -52.00
N ILE A 6 27.89 -15.85 -52.09
CA ILE A 6 26.93 -14.99 -51.37
C ILE A 6 25.51 -15.20 -51.90
N PHE A 7 25.35 -15.36 -53.21
CA PHE A 7 24.05 -15.63 -53.83
C PHE A 7 23.48 -17.00 -53.43
N VAL A 8 24.32 -18.03 -53.37
CA VAL A 8 23.90 -19.39 -52.96
C VAL A 8 23.47 -19.40 -51.49
N ILE A 9 24.21 -18.71 -50.61
CA ILE A 9 23.82 -18.56 -49.20
C ILE A 9 22.48 -17.83 -49.07
N SER A 10 22.30 -16.69 -49.76
CA SER A 10 21.04 -15.94 -49.71
C SER A 10 19.83 -16.77 -50.16
N LEU A 11 20.00 -17.65 -51.14
CA LEU A 11 18.93 -18.52 -51.65
C LEU A 11 18.60 -19.68 -50.68
N LEU A 12 19.59 -20.16 -49.94
CA LEU A 12 19.38 -21.18 -48.90
C LEU A 12 18.67 -20.63 -47.65
N LEU A 13 18.86 -19.35 -47.31
CA LEU A 13 18.18 -18.76 -46.16
C LEU A 13 16.67 -18.54 -46.39
N THR A 14 16.23 -18.40 -47.65
CA THR A 14 14.80 -18.13 -47.94
C THR A 14 13.88 -19.33 -47.73
N SER A 15 14.41 -20.56 -47.63
CA SER A 15 13.60 -21.77 -47.43
C SER A 15 13.25 -22.06 -45.96
N LEU A 16 13.72 -21.25 -45.01
CA LEU A 16 13.47 -21.41 -43.58
C LEU A 16 12.21 -20.67 -43.08
N GLY A 17 11.46 -20.03 -43.97
CA GLY A 17 10.27 -19.27 -43.61
C GLY A 17 8.99 -20.11 -43.65
N TRP A 18 8.56 -20.64 -42.51
CA TRP A 18 7.17 -21.11 -42.34
C TRP A 18 6.35 -19.94 -41.79
N SER A 19 5.45 -19.39 -42.61
CA SER A 19 4.76 -18.12 -42.32
C SER A 19 3.38 -18.26 -41.66
N GLN A 20 2.68 -19.39 -41.80
CA GLN A 20 1.35 -19.52 -41.19
C GLN A 20 0.99 -20.96 -40.80
N GLN A 21 0.68 -21.16 -39.53
CA GLN A 21 -0.13 -22.28 -39.06
C GLN A 21 -1.61 -21.96 -39.26
N ALA A 22 -2.35 -22.86 -39.90
CA ALA A 22 -3.81 -22.78 -39.96
C ALA A 22 -4.38 -23.14 -38.59
N LEU A 23 -4.85 -22.15 -37.83
CA LEU A 23 -5.61 -22.40 -36.60
C LEU A 23 -7.02 -22.87 -36.94
N SER A 24 -7.53 -23.87 -36.21
CA SER A 24 -8.95 -24.19 -36.25
C SER A 24 -9.77 -23.06 -35.61
N LEU A 25 -11.06 -22.95 -35.94
CA LEU A 25 -11.94 -21.93 -35.35
C LEU A 25 -11.95 -22.00 -33.81
N THR A 26 -11.93 -23.22 -33.26
CA THR A 26 -11.88 -23.46 -31.82
C THR A 26 -10.58 -22.98 -31.21
N ASP A 27 -9.45 -23.22 -31.89
CA ASP A 27 -8.13 -22.75 -31.43
C ASP A 27 -8.04 -21.23 -31.50
N ALA A 28 -8.56 -20.60 -32.56
CA ALA A 28 -8.59 -19.14 -32.71
C ALA A 28 -9.42 -18.46 -31.61
N VAL A 29 -10.54 -19.09 -31.20
CA VAL A 29 -11.36 -18.62 -30.07
C VAL A 29 -10.64 -18.80 -28.74
N SER A 30 -10.00 -19.96 -28.51
CA SER A 30 -9.20 -20.23 -27.31
C SER A 30 -8.05 -19.24 -27.14
N GLU A 31 -7.26 -19.04 -28.19
CA GLU A 31 -6.13 -18.10 -28.20
C GLU A 31 -6.60 -16.65 -28.06
N GLY A 32 -7.72 -16.30 -28.72
CA GLY A 32 -8.35 -14.99 -28.59
C GLY A 32 -8.86 -14.71 -27.17
N LEU A 33 -9.37 -15.71 -26.46
CA LEU A 33 -9.80 -15.60 -25.07
C LEU A 33 -8.62 -15.57 -24.10
N GLN A 34 -7.63 -16.46 -24.26
CA GLN A 34 -6.44 -16.51 -23.41
C GLN A 34 -5.64 -15.20 -23.45
N ASN A 35 -5.50 -14.59 -24.63
CA ASN A 35 -4.76 -13.34 -24.80
C ASN A 35 -5.64 -12.10 -24.57
N ASN A 36 -6.94 -12.27 -24.27
CA ASN A 36 -7.80 -11.15 -23.98
C ASN A 36 -7.46 -10.56 -22.60
N ARG A 37 -6.80 -9.41 -22.62
CA ARG A 37 -6.48 -8.64 -21.39
C ARG A 37 -7.72 -8.37 -20.54
N ALA A 38 -8.92 -8.30 -21.12
CA ALA A 38 -10.15 -8.12 -20.34
C ALA A 38 -10.42 -9.30 -19.39
N MET A 39 -10.17 -10.54 -19.82
CA MET A 39 -10.37 -11.71 -18.97
C MET A 39 -9.32 -11.79 -17.86
N VAL A 40 -8.07 -11.48 -18.19
CA VAL A 40 -6.97 -11.38 -17.22
C VAL A 40 -7.27 -10.28 -16.19
N ASN A 41 -7.68 -9.10 -16.64
CA ASN A 41 -8.06 -7.98 -15.78
C ASN A 41 -9.27 -8.33 -14.89
N ALA A 42 -10.29 -8.98 -15.44
CA ALA A 42 -11.44 -9.43 -14.64
C ALA A 42 -11.03 -10.43 -13.54
N ASN A 43 -10.04 -11.29 -13.79
CA ASN A 43 -9.49 -12.18 -12.77
C ASN A 43 -8.74 -11.41 -11.67
N TYR A 44 -7.98 -10.38 -12.05
CA TYR A 44 -7.34 -9.48 -11.08
C TYR A 44 -8.37 -8.69 -10.26
N ASP A 45 -9.45 -8.20 -10.87
CA ASP A 45 -10.52 -7.49 -10.16
C ASP A 45 -11.17 -8.37 -9.08
N ILE A 46 -11.38 -9.66 -9.37
CA ILE A 46 -11.91 -10.62 -8.39
C ILE A 46 -10.93 -10.83 -7.23
N GLN A 47 -9.63 -10.93 -7.51
CA GLN A 47 -8.61 -11.06 -6.47
C GLN A 47 -8.54 -9.81 -5.60
N ILE A 48 -8.52 -8.62 -6.20
CA ILE A 48 -8.55 -7.34 -5.49
C ILE A 48 -9.80 -7.23 -4.62
N ALA A 49 -10.97 -7.61 -5.14
CA ALA A 49 -12.21 -7.59 -4.37
C ALA A 49 -12.15 -8.52 -3.14
N ARG A 50 -11.51 -9.69 -3.28
CA ARG A 50 -11.27 -10.60 -2.16
C ARG A 50 -10.34 -9.98 -1.13
N GLU A 51 -9.17 -9.47 -1.54
CA GLU A 51 -8.21 -8.84 -0.62
C GLU A 51 -8.83 -7.66 0.15
N ARG A 52 -9.61 -6.81 -0.53
CA ARG A 52 -10.37 -5.73 0.13
C ARG A 52 -11.33 -6.23 1.21
N GLN A 53 -11.95 -7.39 0.99
CA GLN A 53 -12.80 -8.02 2.00
C GLN A 53 -11.96 -8.41 3.23
N TRP A 54 -10.77 -8.99 3.02
CA TRP A 54 -9.85 -9.35 4.11
C TRP A 54 -9.31 -8.13 4.84
N GLU A 55 -8.96 -7.06 4.14
CA GLU A 55 -8.57 -5.77 4.75
C GLU A 55 -9.70 -5.22 5.62
N THR A 56 -10.94 -5.24 5.12
CA THR A 56 -12.12 -4.78 5.86
C THR A 56 -12.32 -5.60 7.14
N ILE A 57 -12.23 -6.93 7.04
CA ILE A 57 -12.34 -7.83 8.20
C ILE A 57 -11.20 -7.55 9.20
N ALA A 58 -9.95 -7.47 8.72
CA ALA A 58 -8.78 -7.23 9.55
C ALA A 58 -8.83 -5.86 10.25
N SER A 59 -9.37 -4.83 9.58
CA SER A 59 -9.57 -3.50 10.18
C SER A 59 -10.55 -3.51 11.36
N GLY A 60 -11.50 -4.46 11.37
CA GLY A 60 -12.44 -4.64 12.47
C GLY A 60 -11.85 -5.41 13.66
N LEU A 61 -10.69 -6.06 13.51
CA LEU A 61 -10.02 -6.77 14.59
C LEU A 61 -9.12 -5.83 15.42
N PRO A 62 -8.93 -6.13 16.72
CA PRO A 62 -7.95 -5.41 17.53
C PRO A 62 -6.54 -5.62 16.96
N GLN A 63 -5.88 -4.51 16.63
CA GLN A 63 -4.54 -4.47 16.06
C GLN A 63 -3.51 -4.42 17.20
N ILE A 64 -2.51 -5.32 17.19
CA ILE A 64 -1.38 -5.26 18.12
C ILE A 64 -0.21 -4.59 17.39
N SER A 65 0.27 -3.48 17.92
CA SER A 65 1.47 -2.80 17.43
C SER A 65 2.50 -2.66 18.54
N ALA A 66 3.78 -2.78 18.20
CA ALA A 66 4.89 -2.57 19.12
C ALA A 66 5.61 -1.29 18.69
N SER A 67 5.81 -0.37 19.63
CA SER A 67 6.60 0.84 19.42
C SER A 67 7.59 1.01 20.58
N ALA A 68 8.79 1.49 20.26
CA ALA A 68 9.83 1.78 21.24
C ALA A 68 10.20 3.26 21.10
N ALA A 69 10.07 4.02 22.19
CA ALA A 69 10.45 5.42 22.25
C ALA A 69 11.28 5.68 23.52
N TYR A 70 12.42 6.33 23.37
CA TYR A 70 13.25 6.78 24.48
C TYR A 70 13.17 8.30 24.58
N ASN A 71 12.58 8.81 25.66
CA ASN A 71 12.56 10.24 25.97
C ASN A 71 13.19 10.45 27.35
N LYS A 72 14.15 11.37 27.45
CA LYS A 72 14.86 11.73 28.69
C LYS A 72 14.64 13.21 28.98
N ASP A 73 13.53 13.53 29.65
CA ASP A 73 13.27 14.86 30.21
C ASP A 73 13.86 14.92 31.63
N LEU A 74 15.09 15.43 31.77
CA LEU A 74 15.84 15.52 33.05
C LEU A 74 15.25 16.54 34.04
N GLU A 75 14.46 17.49 33.57
CA GLU A 75 13.72 18.45 34.39
C GLU A 75 12.30 18.59 33.83
N GLN A 76 11.32 18.50 34.72
CA GLN A 76 9.92 18.57 34.34
C GLN A 76 9.54 20.03 34.10
N ARG A 77 9.12 20.35 32.86
CA ARG A 77 8.64 21.70 32.53
C ARG A 77 7.39 22.03 33.34
N THR A 78 7.57 22.81 34.40
CA THR A 78 6.45 23.40 35.14
C THR A 78 5.92 24.58 34.34
N SER A 79 4.64 24.53 34.01
CA SER A 79 3.94 25.69 33.43
C SER A 79 3.26 26.44 34.55
N ILE A 80 3.43 27.75 34.59
CA ILE A 80 2.78 28.60 35.59
C ILE A 80 1.37 28.92 35.07
N VAL A 81 0.33 28.62 35.86
CA VAL A 81 -1.07 28.91 35.50
C VAL A 81 -1.67 29.88 36.53
N PRO A 82 -2.41 30.92 36.10
CA PRO A 82 -3.11 31.80 37.04
C PRO A 82 -4.10 31.04 37.92
N GLY A 83 -4.07 31.27 39.23
CA GLY A 83 -4.92 30.60 40.23
C GLY A 83 -6.42 30.83 40.05
N ALA A 84 -6.82 31.81 39.24
CA ALA A 84 -8.21 32.07 38.85
C ALA A 84 -8.88 30.84 38.17
N TYR A 85 -8.10 29.96 37.53
CA TYR A 85 -8.62 28.74 36.89
C TYR A 85 -8.93 27.60 37.88
N PHE A 86 -8.44 27.68 39.13
CA PHE A 86 -8.58 26.63 40.16
C PHE A 86 -9.25 27.13 41.45
N GLY A 87 -9.93 28.29 41.40
CA GLY A 87 -10.66 28.86 42.55
C GLY A 87 -9.80 29.66 43.54
N GLY A 88 -8.57 30.05 43.17
CA GLY A 88 -7.69 30.91 43.96
C GLY A 88 -7.95 32.41 43.80
N SER A 89 -7.42 33.22 44.72
CA SER A 89 -7.54 34.68 44.70
C SER A 89 -6.78 35.30 43.51
N PRO A 90 -7.25 36.42 42.91
CA PRO A 90 -6.58 37.05 41.76
C PRO A 90 -5.13 37.43 42.08
N GLY A 91 -4.17 36.86 41.37
CA GLY A 91 -2.73 37.14 41.51
C GLY A 91 -1.90 36.00 42.11
N GLU A 92 -2.53 34.91 42.55
CA GLU A 92 -1.82 33.70 43.01
C GLU A 92 -1.52 32.77 41.82
N TYR A 93 -0.31 32.22 41.75
CA TYR A 93 0.15 31.36 40.66
C TYR A 93 0.53 29.99 41.21
N PHE A 94 0.00 28.92 40.60
CA PHE A 94 0.32 27.55 41.01
C PHE A 94 1.22 26.87 39.97
N PRO A 95 2.28 26.14 40.39
CA PRO A 95 3.08 25.35 39.48
C PRO A 95 2.27 24.16 38.98
N PHE A 96 2.01 24.09 37.67
CA PHE A 96 1.34 22.96 37.04
C PHE A 96 2.33 22.09 36.30
N ASN A 97 2.17 20.78 36.45
CA ASN A 97 3.08 19.80 35.93
C ASN A 97 2.43 18.98 34.80
N LEU A 98 3.02 19.05 33.60
CA LEU A 98 2.46 18.48 32.37
C LEU A 98 2.99 17.05 32.08
N ALA A 99 3.20 16.19 33.09
CA ALA A 99 3.43 14.76 32.80
C ALA A 99 2.11 13.98 32.87
N LEU A 100 1.68 13.51 31.69
CA LEU A 100 0.85 12.34 31.45
C LEU A 100 -0.30 12.06 32.43
N ASN A 101 -1.04 13.09 32.83
CA ASN A 101 -2.42 12.90 33.29
C ASN A 101 -3.37 13.81 32.51
N LYS A 102 -3.76 13.37 31.32
CA LYS A 102 -4.91 13.88 30.58
C LYS A 102 -6.12 12.92 30.70
N VAL A 103 -6.35 12.32 31.88
CA VAL A 103 -7.51 11.42 32.07
C VAL A 103 -8.48 11.88 33.17
N LEU A 104 -8.12 12.82 34.05
CA LEU A 104 -9.01 13.21 35.17
C LEU A 104 -9.58 14.64 35.11
N MET A 105 -9.66 15.25 33.93
CA MET A 105 -10.50 16.45 33.74
C MET A 105 -11.70 16.10 32.88
N HIS A 106 -12.58 15.26 33.42
CA HIS A 106 -13.99 15.24 33.04
C HIS A 106 -14.67 16.41 33.78
N PRO A 107 -15.09 17.49 33.11
CA PRO A 107 -16.18 18.30 33.64
C PRO A 107 -17.45 17.48 33.43
N HIS A 108 -17.92 16.83 34.50
CA HIS A 108 -19.34 16.53 34.59
C HIS A 108 -20.06 17.89 34.60
N ALA A 109 -20.75 18.18 33.50
CA ALA A 109 -21.90 19.07 33.48
C ALA A 109 -23.16 18.22 33.63
#